data_AF-A0A8J6W656-F1
#
_entry.id   AF-A0A8J6W656-F1
#
_cell.length_a   1.000
_cell.length_b   1.000
_cell.length_c   1.000
_cell.angle_alpha   90.00
_cell.angle_beta   90.00
_cell.angle_gamma   90.00
#
_symmetry.space_group_name_H-M   'P 1'
#
loop_
_entity.id
_entity.type
_entity.pdbx_description
1 polymer ?
#
loop_
_entity_poly.entity_id
_entity_poly.type
_entity_poly.pdbx_seq_one_letter_code
_entity_poly.pdbx_strand_id
1 'polypeptide(L)'
;MTKRSHPELDGQNPQTLYSFVLKRPGQTLRERLTWSAVGLSVGLGIAAGFIFLNPQDRTWSWLPARAAVSVNNDAFRQGSEQAMKAAQLTQSAEFSEEWAEVVILWQRAIAYMRAVPNGHTNAALAKQKVVEYERNLQYAQSNVGNRASRAPDHKTYWTLGSDRDLVTAIQGAPSQTMQYQGACQQTLRYGNSIVELHNGYVKQYDNPDGNLQVLADGDVVVSVSAPQDHWTLGSTETDVLQLQGTPTRQEQYTSNGFTTLYYGKSSVLFENGQVIGYLNSDQNLKVSAQPPALLPGQTAAEFWTMGSSRTEVLRAEGQTPVAISRNDNSCEEVFHFSDGEVTFRQGLVTGYRNRGGALKVR
;
A
#
# COMPACT_ATOMS: atom_id res chain seq x y z
N MET A 1 22.79 -4.62 -26.25
CA MET A 1 21.44 -4.28 -25.77
C MET A 1 20.50 -5.42 -26.14
N THR A 2 20.25 -6.34 -25.21
CA THR A 2 19.40 -7.52 -25.41
C THR A 2 17.98 -7.19 -24.96
N LYS A 3 17.05 -7.07 -25.92
CA LYS A 3 15.61 -7.04 -25.64
C LYS A 3 15.23 -8.37 -25.00
N ARG A 4 14.78 -8.36 -23.74
CA ARG A 4 14.11 -9.53 -23.15
C ARG A 4 12.71 -9.59 -23.74
N SER A 5 12.54 -10.37 -24.81
CA SER A 5 11.25 -10.78 -25.34
C SER A 5 10.64 -11.89 -24.49
N HIS A 6 9.31 -11.95 -24.48
CA HIS A 6 8.52 -12.96 -23.79
C HIS A 6 8.91 -14.38 -24.28
N PRO A 7 9.05 -15.40 -23.39
CA PRO A 7 9.43 -16.76 -23.79
C PRO A 7 8.42 -17.47 -24.72
N GLU A 8 7.25 -16.88 -24.95
CA GLU A 8 6.24 -17.38 -25.89
C GLU A 8 6.45 -16.90 -27.34
N LEU A 9 7.49 -16.10 -27.62
CA LEU A 9 7.79 -15.61 -28.98
C LEU A 9 8.75 -16.51 -29.76
N ASP A 10 9.52 -17.37 -29.10
CA ASP A 10 10.42 -18.32 -29.75
C ASP A 10 9.72 -19.69 -29.86
N GLY A 11 8.85 -19.80 -30.87
CA GLY A 11 8.02 -20.97 -31.08
C GLY A 11 8.82 -22.23 -31.39
N GLN A 12 8.76 -23.22 -30.49
CA GLN A 12 8.76 -24.64 -30.82
C GLN A 12 7.83 -25.43 -29.88
N ASN A 13 6.57 -25.55 -30.32
CA ASN A 13 5.58 -26.60 -30.02
C ASN A 13 4.87 -26.68 -28.64
N PRO A 14 3.59 -27.14 -28.61
CA PRO A 14 2.49 -26.22 -28.29
C PRO A 14 1.37 -26.83 -27.42
N GLN A 15 0.92 -26.12 -26.38
CA GLN A 15 -0.50 -26.12 -25.94
C GLN A 15 -0.82 -24.78 -25.27
N THR A 16 -0.76 -23.72 -26.06
CA THR A 16 -1.20 -22.39 -25.65
C THR A 16 -2.69 -22.24 -25.94
N LEU A 17 -3.53 -22.63 -24.98
CA LEU A 17 -4.89 -22.10 -24.92
C LEU A 17 -4.77 -20.64 -24.44
N TYR A 18 -5.10 -19.72 -25.34
CA TYR A 18 -5.12 -18.25 -25.20
C TYR A 18 -3.79 -17.53 -25.49
N SER A 19 -3.62 -17.11 -26.75
CA SER A 19 -2.68 -16.05 -27.13
C SER A 19 -3.39 -14.69 -27.09
N PHE A 20 -2.82 -13.72 -26.38
CA PHE A 20 -3.25 -12.33 -26.44
C PHE A 20 -2.42 -11.62 -27.51
N VAL A 21 -3.08 -11.05 -28.53
CA VAL A 21 -2.43 -10.15 -29.50
C VAL A 21 -2.65 -8.72 -29.03
N LEU A 22 -1.57 -8.03 -28.66
CA LEU A 22 -1.59 -6.60 -28.35
C LEU A 22 -1.77 -5.79 -29.64
N LYS A 23 -2.84 -5.00 -29.76
CA LYS A 23 -2.99 -3.98 -30.81
C LYS A 23 -2.21 -2.72 -30.42
N ARG A 24 -1.46 -2.15 -31.36
CA ARG A 24 -0.72 -0.88 -31.20
C ARG A 24 -1.69 0.31 -31.04
N PRO A 25 -1.30 1.39 -30.34
CA PRO A 25 -2.14 2.57 -30.16
C PRO A 25 -2.21 3.36 -31.46
N GLY A 26 -3.42 3.71 -31.90
CA GLY A 26 -3.63 4.69 -32.97
C GLY A 26 -4.48 4.22 -34.15
N GLN A 27 -5.69 3.69 -33.92
CA GLN A 27 -6.75 3.67 -34.94
C GLN A 27 -8.13 3.81 -34.28
N THR A 28 -8.58 5.05 -34.11
CA THR A 28 -9.99 5.39 -33.89
C THR A 28 -10.65 5.63 -35.25
N LEU A 29 -11.51 4.73 -35.72
CA LEU A 29 -12.87 5.00 -36.21
C LEU A 29 -13.45 3.74 -36.89
N ARG A 30 -14.69 3.43 -36.53
CA ARG A 30 -15.64 2.53 -37.23
C ARG A 30 -15.25 1.06 -37.31
N GLU A 31 -15.83 0.25 -36.43
CA GLU A 31 -16.95 -0.61 -36.78
C GLU A 31 -17.49 -1.31 -35.52
N ARG A 32 -18.83 -1.29 -35.38
CA ARG A 32 -19.58 -2.07 -34.39
C ARG A 32 -19.79 -3.48 -34.95
N LEU A 33 -19.84 -4.47 -34.06
CA LEU A 33 -20.09 -5.91 -34.29
C LEU A 33 -18.84 -6.61 -34.85
N THR A 34 -18.18 -7.55 -34.18
CA THR A 34 -18.68 -8.74 -33.50
C THR A 34 -17.74 -9.17 -32.37
N TRP A 35 -18.35 -9.59 -31.26
CA TRP A 35 -17.66 -10.14 -30.10
C TRP A 35 -17.54 -11.66 -30.25
N SER A 36 -16.32 -12.18 -30.40
CA SER A 36 -15.97 -13.56 -30.03
C SER A 36 -14.46 -13.78 -30.20
N ALA A 37 -13.85 -14.48 -29.24
CA ALA A 37 -12.44 -14.88 -29.13
C ALA A 37 -11.47 -13.84 -28.53
N VAL A 38 -11.35 -13.85 -27.20
CA VAL A 38 -10.13 -14.16 -26.41
C VAL A 38 -10.49 -13.99 -24.92
N GLY A 39 -10.33 -15.04 -24.12
CA GLY A 39 -10.19 -14.92 -22.66
C GLY A 39 -11.44 -14.94 -21.77
N LEU A 40 -12.61 -15.39 -22.23
CA LEU A 40 -13.77 -15.64 -21.35
C LEU A 40 -14.28 -17.07 -21.52
N SER A 41 -13.96 -17.93 -20.57
CA SER A 41 -14.66 -19.18 -20.30
C SER A 41 -15.35 -19.07 -18.94
N VAL A 42 -16.64 -18.70 -18.97
CA VAL A 42 -17.65 -19.19 -18.02
C VAL A 42 -18.90 -19.52 -18.84
N GLY A 43 -19.47 -20.68 -18.57
CA GLY A 43 -20.42 -21.38 -19.42
C GLY A 43 -21.79 -20.71 -19.55
N LEU A 44 -22.41 -20.99 -20.70
CA LEU A 44 -23.83 -20.84 -20.94
C LEU A 44 -24.62 -21.84 -20.08
N GLY A 45 -25.54 -21.32 -19.27
CA GLY A 45 -26.67 -22.05 -18.73
C GLY A 45 -27.94 -21.25 -18.97
N ILE A 46 -28.61 -21.49 -20.09
CA ILE A 46 -29.94 -20.96 -20.40
C ILE A 46 -30.96 -21.77 -19.59
N ALA A 47 -31.80 -21.08 -18.81
CA ALA A 47 -33.09 -21.61 -18.38
C ALA A 47 -34.13 -20.48 -18.45
N ALA A 48 -34.79 -20.35 -19.59
CA ALA A 48 -36.15 -19.82 -19.69
C ALA A 48 -37.06 -21.06 -19.83
N GLY A 49 -38.19 -21.24 -19.17
CA GLY A 49 -38.96 -20.47 -18.19
C GLY A 49 -40.34 -21.15 -18.16
N PHE A 50 -40.98 -21.29 -17.00
CA PHE A 50 -42.44 -21.48 -16.93
C PHE A 50 -42.95 -20.94 -15.59
N ILE A 51 -43.86 -19.98 -15.71
CA ILE A 51 -44.71 -19.45 -14.65
C ILE A 51 -45.74 -20.54 -14.31
N PHE A 52 -45.83 -20.91 -13.03
CA PHE A 52 -47.09 -21.34 -12.43
C PHE A 52 -47.34 -20.49 -11.18
N LEU A 53 -48.45 -19.77 -11.22
CA LEU A 53 -49.07 -19.14 -10.06
C LEU A 53 -49.69 -20.26 -9.21
N ASN A 54 -49.32 -20.35 -7.93
CA ASN A 54 -50.24 -20.85 -6.91
C ASN A 54 -49.92 -20.20 -5.55
N PRO A 55 -50.93 -19.66 -4.84
CA PRO A 55 -50.76 -19.07 -3.52
C PRO A 55 -50.89 -20.15 -2.41
N GLN A 56 -50.49 -19.79 -1.18
CA GLN A 56 -50.55 -20.57 0.08
C GLN A 56 -49.33 -21.48 0.31
N ASP A 57 -48.56 -21.45 1.40
CA ASP A 57 -48.69 -20.86 2.74
C ASP A 57 -47.30 -20.50 3.30
N ARG A 58 -47.17 -19.34 3.97
CA ARG A 58 -46.03 -19.01 4.84
C ARG A 58 -46.44 -19.21 6.30
N THR A 59 -46.16 -20.38 6.84
CA THR A 59 -46.05 -20.55 8.29
C THR A 59 -44.68 -20.04 8.75
N TRP A 60 -44.71 -19.16 9.75
CA TRP A 60 -43.52 -18.54 10.33
C TRP A 60 -42.83 -19.54 11.25
N SER A 61 -41.54 -19.79 11.03
CA SER A 61 -40.66 -20.38 12.05
C SER A 61 -39.37 -19.55 12.13
N TRP A 62 -39.16 -18.98 13.32
CA TRP A 62 -37.97 -18.24 13.69
C TRP A 62 -36.86 -19.22 14.07
N LEU A 63 -35.72 -19.17 13.36
CA LEU A 63 -34.45 -19.73 13.81
C LEU A 63 -33.32 -18.77 13.39
N PRO A 64 -32.49 -18.25 14.32
CA PRO A 64 -31.33 -17.46 13.96
C PRO A 64 -30.13 -18.39 13.75
N ALA A 65 -29.90 -18.84 12.52
CA ALA A 65 -28.64 -19.48 12.13
C ALA A 65 -28.49 -19.52 10.60
N ARG A 66 -28.19 -18.38 9.94
CA ARG A 66 -27.76 -18.41 8.53
C ARG A 66 -27.04 -17.16 7.98
N ALA A 67 -26.47 -16.30 8.82
CA ALA A 67 -25.73 -15.14 8.31
C ALA A 67 -24.35 -15.49 7.71
N ALA A 68 -23.72 -16.59 8.11
CA ALA A 68 -22.38 -16.95 7.63
C ALA A 68 -22.37 -17.71 6.28
N VAL A 69 -23.49 -18.30 5.87
CA VAL A 69 -23.55 -19.15 4.65
C VAL A 69 -23.74 -18.31 3.38
N SER A 70 -24.36 -17.12 3.48
CA SER A 70 -24.64 -16.26 2.31
C SER A 70 -23.42 -15.50 1.80
N VAL A 71 -22.42 -15.22 2.64
CA VAL A 71 -21.21 -14.46 2.24
C VAL A 71 -20.29 -15.32 1.35
N ASN A 72 -20.27 -16.64 1.55
CA ASN A 72 -19.36 -17.54 0.83
C ASN A 72 -19.81 -17.98 -0.56
N ASN A 73 -21.10 -17.85 -0.91
CA ASN A 73 -21.59 -18.24 -2.23
C ASN A 73 -21.24 -17.25 -3.35
N ASP A 74 -20.81 -16.03 -2.99
CA ASP A 74 -20.47 -14.98 -3.96
C ASP A 74 -18.97 -14.84 -4.22
N ALA A 75 -18.11 -15.55 -3.47
CA ALA A 75 -16.66 -15.39 -3.56
C ALA A 75 -16.12 -15.62 -4.99
N PHE A 76 -16.61 -16.65 -5.70
CA PHE A 76 -16.19 -16.90 -7.08
C PHE A 76 -16.54 -15.71 -8.00
N ARG A 77 -17.78 -15.20 -7.88
CA ARG A 77 -18.27 -14.06 -8.66
C ARG A 77 -17.46 -12.80 -8.36
N GLN A 78 -17.25 -12.49 -7.09
CA GLN A 78 -16.44 -11.35 -6.65
C GLN A 78 -15.00 -11.45 -7.16
N GLY A 79 -14.39 -12.64 -7.07
CA GLY A 79 -13.05 -12.89 -7.61
C GLY A 79 -12.97 -12.63 -9.12
N SER A 80 -13.94 -13.14 -9.89
CA SER A 80 -14.02 -12.90 -11.33
C SER A 80 -14.23 -11.41 -11.67
N GLU A 81 -15.06 -10.71 -10.90
CA GLU A 81 -15.29 -9.28 -11.08
C GLU A 81 -14.01 -8.45 -10.85
N GLN A 82 -13.24 -8.73 -9.79
CA GLN A 82 -11.97 -8.03 -9.55
C GLN A 82 -10.93 -8.36 -10.62
N ALA A 83 -10.83 -9.62 -11.03
CA ALA A 83 -9.94 -10.04 -12.12
C ALA A 83 -10.28 -9.35 -13.44
N MET A 84 -11.57 -9.18 -13.74
CA MET A 84 -12.01 -8.46 -14.93
C MET A 84 -11.61 -6.99 -14.88
N LYS A 85 -11.78 -6.31 -13.73
CA LYS A 85 -11.30 -4.94 -13.54
C LYS A 85 -9.79 -4.83 -13.73
N ALA A 86 -9.03 -5.75 -13.13
CA ALA A 86 -7.57 -5.80 -13.25
C ALA A 86 -7.14 -5.94 -14.71
N ALA A 87 -7.74 -6.88 -15.43
CA ALA A 87 -7.45 -7.13 -16.84
C ALA A 87 -7.85 -5.94 -17.74
N GLN A 88 -8.96 -5.26 -17.44
CA GLN A 88 -9.37 -4.06 -18.17
C GLN A 88 -8.38 -2.91 -17.94
N LEU A 89 -8.02 -2.62 -16.69
CA LEU A 89 -7.09 -1.55 -16.36
C LEU A 89 -5.69 -1.81 -16.93
N THR A 90 -5.25 -3.08 -16.95
CA THR A 90 -3.97 -3.50 -17.57
C THR A 90 -3.86 -3.06 -19.04
N GLN A 91 -4.97 -2.94 -19.77
CA GLN A 91 -4.96 -2.54 -21.19
C GLN A 91 -4.68 -1.05 -21.41
N SER A 92 -4.91 -0.22 -20.40
CA SER A 92 -4.77 1.23 -20.49
C SER A 92 -3.80 1.83 -19.46
N ALA A 93 -3.27 1.04 -18.52
CA ALA A 93 -2.35 1.51 -17.49
C ALA A 93 -1.01 1.96 -18.08
N GLU A 94 -0.66 3.22 -17.83
CA GLU A 94 0.56 3.86 -18.31
C GLU A 94 1.54 4.16 -17.16
N PHE A 95 1.01 4.55 -16.01
CA PHE A 95 1.79 5.06 -14.87
C PHE A 95 1.86 4.07 -13.70
N SER A 96 2.93 4.18 -12.90
CA SER A 96 3.19 3.30 -11.76
C SER A 96 2.00 3.16 -10.81
N GLU A 97 1.27 4.25 -10.56
CA GLU A 97 0.10 4.28 -9.67
C GLU A 97 -1.08 3.45 -10.20
N GLU A 98 -1.30 3.44 -11.52
CA GLU A 98 -2.34 2.63 -12.17
C GLU A 98 -1.95 1.15 -12.12
N TRP A 99 -0.67 0.85 -12.32
CA TRP A 99 -0.17 -0.52 -12.18
C TRP A 99 -0.24 -1.02 -10.74
N ALA A 100 -0.07 -0.14 -9.74
CA ALA A 100 -0.29 -0.49 -8.34
C ALA A 100 -1.75 -0.86 -8.08
N GLU A 101 -2.71 -0.15 -8.70
CA GLU A 101 -4.12 -0.52 -8.64
C GLU A 101 -4.39 -1.88 -9.32
N VAL A 102 -3.76 -2.17 -10.46
CA VAL A 102 -3.83 -3.49 -11.11
C VAL A 102 -3.33 -4.60 -10.16
N VAL A 103 -2.21 -4.37 -9.47
CA VAL A 103 -1.66 -5.30 -8.45
C VAL A 103 -2.69 -5.58 -7.35
N ILE A 104 -3.27 -4.52 -6.77
CA ILE A 104 -4.28 -4.65 -5.71
C ILE A 104 -5.52 -5.42 -6.20
N LEU A 105 -6.00 -5.13 -7.41
CA LEU A 105 -7.16 -5.82 -7.97
C LEU A 105 -6.89 -7.32 -8.17
N TRP A 106 -5.69 -7.69 -8.62
CA TRP A 106 -5.29 -9.10 -8.72
C TRP A 106 -5.17 -9.78 -7.35
N GLN A 107 -4.56 -9.13 -6.35
CA GLN A 107 -4.50 -9.66 -4.99
C GLN A 107 -5.89 -9.95 -4.45
N ARG A 108 -6.84 -9.01 -4.63
CA ARG A 108 -8.22 -9.18 -4.20
C ARG A 108 -8.94 -10.29 -4.96
N ALA A 109 -8.72 -10.40 -6.27
CA ALA A 109 -9.26 -11.50 -7.07
C ALA A 109 -8.78 -12.86 -6.57
N ILE A 110 -7.48 -12.98 -6.27
CA ILE A 110 -6.87 -14.19 -5.72
C ILE A 110 -7.45 -14.55 -4.35
N ALA A 111 -7.57 -13.57 -3.44
CA ALA A 111 -8.16 -13.78 -2.12
C ALA A 111 -9.58 -14.34 -2.22
N TYR A 112 -10.44 -13.73 -3.04
CA TYR A 112 -11.79 -14.23 -3.29
C TYR A 112 -11.81 -15.64 -3.91
N MET A 113 -10.95 -15.91 -4.88
CA MET A 113 -10.89 -17.24 -5.50
C MET A 113 -10.41 -18.32 -4.51
N ARG A 114 -9.49 -17.99 -3.60
CA ARG A 114 -9.03 -18.89 -2.53
C ARG A 114 -10.10 -19.12 -1.46
N ALA A 115 -10.99 -18.15 -1.24
CA ALA A 115 -12.10 -18.26 -0.30
C ALA A 115 -13.25 -19.17 -0.80
N VAL A 116 -13.27 -19.54 -2.09
CA VAL A 116 -14.31 -20.41 -2.65
C VAL A 116 -14.32 -21.78 -1.94
N PRO A 117 -15.42 -22.20 -1.29
CA PRO A 117 -15.47 -23.46 -0.57
C PRO A 117 -15.23 -24.67 -1.47
N ASN A 118 -14.57 -25.71 -0.96
CA ASN A 118 -14.26 -26.93 -1.73
C ASN A 118 -15.51 -27.63 -2.31
N GLY A 119 -16.68 -27.51 -1.67
CA GLY A 119 -17.95 -28.08 -2.15
C GLY A 119 -18.70 -27.21 -3.18
N HIS A 120 -18.17 -26.03 -3.52
CA HIS A 120 -18.79 -25.14 -4.50
C HIS A 120 -18.62 -25.69 -5.92
N THR A 121 -19.62 -25.51 -6.78
CA THR A 121 -19.60 -26.00 -8.19
C THR A 121 -18.38 -25.50 -8.97
N ASN A 122 -17.94 -24.27 -8.70
CA ASN A 122 -16.78 -23.66 -9.34
C ASN A 122 -15.45 -23.83 -8.57
N ALA A 123 -15.37 -24.67 -7.52
CA ALA A 123 -14.17 -24.77 -6.70
C ALA A 123 -12.91 -25.20 -7.48
N ALA A 124 -13.05 -26.17 -8.39
CA ALA A 124 -11.94 -26.61 -9.25
C ALA A 124 -11.46 -25.48 -10.19
N LEU A 125 -12.41 -24.76 -10.79
CA LEU A 125 -12.11 -23.63 -11.67
C LEU A 125 -11.47 -22.47 -10.88
N ALA A 126 -11.94 -22.18 -9.67
CA ALA A 126 -11.36 -21.16 -8.79
C ALA A 126 -9.88 -21.45 -8.51
N LYS A 127 -9.55 -22.70 -8.13
CA LYS A 127 -8.16 -23.12 -7.91
C LYS A 127 -7.30 -22.97 -9.16
N GLN A 128 -7.83 -23.33 -10.33
CA GLN A 128 -7.12 -23.13 -11.59
C GLN A 128 -6.88 -21.63 -11.87
N LYS A 129 -7.89 -20.78 -11.63
CA LYS A 129 -7.80 -19.33 -11.86
C LYS A 129 -6.83 -18.63 -10.91
N VAL A 130 -6.66 -19.11 -9.67
CA VAL A 130 -5.63 -18.58 -8.76
C VAL A 130 -4.24 -18.63 -9.40
N VAL A 131 -3.86 -19.75 -10.00
CA VAL A 131 -2.54 -19.92 -10.64
C VAL A 131 -2.35 -18.96 -11.81
N GLU A 132 -3.41 -18.69 -12.57
CA GLU A 132 -3.40 -17.71 -13.66
C GLU A 132 -3.27 -16.27 -13.13
N TYR A 133 -4.05 -15.93 -12.10
CA TYR A 133 -4.04 -14.61 -11.50
C TYR A 133 -2.73 -14.29 -10.81
N GLU A 134 -2.05 -15.27 -10.22
CA GLU A 134 -0.70 -15.11 -9.64
C GLU A 134 0.33 -14.70 -10.69
N ARG A 135 0.28 -15.28 -11.90
CA ARG A 135 1.15 -14.85 -13.00
C ARG A 135 0.84 -13.42 -13.45
N ASN A 136 -0.44 -13.06 -13.55
CA ASN A 136 -0.85 -11.71 -13.93
C ASN A 136 -0.46 -10.68 -12.86
N LEU A 137 -0.56 -11.04 -11.58
CA LEU A 137 -0.09 -10.25 -10.45
C LEU A 137 1.40 -9.96 -10.57
N GLN A 138 2.22 -10.98 -10.83
CA GLN A 138 3.67 -10.83 -11.00
C GLN A 138 4.00 -9.88 -12.17
N TYR A 139 3.28 -10.01 -13.28
CA TYR A 139 3.42 -9.08 -14.40
C TYR A 139 3.09 -7.64 -14.01
N ALA A 140 1.99 -7.42 -13.31
CA ALA A 140 1.60 -6.09 -12.82
C ALA A 140 2.62 -5.51 -11.84
N GLN A 141 3.12 -6.31 -10.88
CA GLN A 141 4.17 -5.91 -9.94
C GLN A 141 5.43 -5.43 -10.66
N SER A 142 5.85 -6.14 -11.72
CA SER A 142 7.00 -5.72 -12.51
C SER A 142 6.80 -4.36 -13.19
N ASN A 143 5.56 -3.99 -13.53
CA ASN A 143 5.30 -2.69 -14.14
C ASN A 143 5.29 -1.56 -13.11
N VAL A 144 4.92 -1.80 -11.85
CA VAL A 144 4.95 -0.75 -10.80
C VAL A 144 6.34 -0.11 -10.72
N GLY A 145 7.41 -0.91 -10.65
CA GLY A 145 8.78 -0.40 -10.56
C GLY A 145 9.39 0.09 -11.89
N ASN A 146 8.81 -0.28 -13.04
CA ASN A 146 9.37 0.04 -14.35
C ASN A 146 8.69 1.23 -15.06
N ARG A 147 7.53 1.67 -14.56
CA ARG A 147 6.74 2.75 -15.16
C ARG A 147 7.00 4.06 -14.45
N ALA A 148 6.90 5.16 -15.19
CA ALA A 148 7.01 6.49 -14.60
C ALA A 148 5.85 6.74 -13.62
N SER A 149 6.12 7.48 -12.55
CA SER A 149 5.11 8.01 -11.64
C SER A 149 4.56 9.32 -12.19
N ARG A 150 3.24 9.50 -12.16
CA ARG A 150 2.58 10.76 -12.56
C ARG A 150 2.42 11.72 -11.38
N ALA A 151 2.23 11.17 -10.18
CA ALA A 151 1.98 11.93 -8.97
C ALA A 151 2.74 11.28 -7.80
N PRO A 152 4.06 11.46 -7.72
CA PRO A 152 4.90 10.77 -6.74
C PRO A 152 4.49 11.07 -5.30
N ASP A 153 3.88 12.24 -5.04
CA ASP A 153 3.41 12.65 -3.72
C ASP A 153 2.01 12.13 -3.37
N HIS A 154 1.27 11.58 -4.32
CA HIS A 154 -0.08 11.05 -4.10
C HIS A 154 -0.04 9.52 -3.94
N LYS A 155 0.19 9.06 -2.71
CA LYS A 155 0.25 7.63 -2.40
C LYS A 155 -1.15 7.00 -2.39
N THR A 156 -1.34 5.92 -3.14
CA THR A 156 -2.61 5.15 -3.22
C THR A 156 -2.52 3.80 -2.50
N TYR A 157 -1.33 3.42 -2.03
CA TYR A 157 -1.06 2.19 -1.30
C TYR A 157 -0.01 2.43 -0.20
N TRP A 158 0.10 1.49 0.73
CA TRP A 158 1.16 1.43 1.73
C TRP A 158 2.02 0.18 1.53
N THR A 159 3.21 0.16 2.12
CA THR A 159 4.18 -0.95 2.05
C THR A 159 4.66 -1.34 3.46
N LEU A 160 5.44 -2.42 3.56
CA LEU A 160 6.14 -2.73 4.81
C LEU A 160 7.08 -1.58 5.16
N GLY A 161 7.02 -1.06 6.39
CA GLY A 161 7.75 0.13 6.83
C GLY A 161 6.97 1.44 6.71
N SER A 162 5.79 1.47 6.07
CA SER A 162 4.91 2.64 6.08
C SER A 162 4.50 3.04 7.50
N ASP A 163 4.34 4.34 7.75
CA ASP A 163 3.82 4.81 9.02
C ASP A 163 2.29 4.67 9.12
N ARG A 164 1.83 4.65 10.36
CA ARG A 164 0.42 4.56 10.73
C ARG A 164 -0.45 5.59 10.02
N ASP A 165 0.01 6.84 9.90
CA ASP A 165 -0.80 7.92 9.34
C ASP A 165 -1.11 7.62 7.87
N LEU A 166 -0.10 7.18 7.12
CA LEU A 166 -0.29 6.75 5.73
C LEU A 166 -1.27 5.58 5.62
N VAL A 167 -1.11 4.54 6.45
CA VAL A 167 -2.02 3.38 6.45
C VAL A 167 -3.46 3.84 6.69
N THR A 168 -3.70 4.67 7.70
CA THR A 168 -5.05 5.15 8.02
C THR A 168 -5.62 6.11 6.98
N ALA A 169 -4.78 6.91 6.31
CA ALA A 169 -5.21 7.80 5.24
C ALA A 169 -5.69 7.02 4.00
N ILE A 170 -5.01 5.92 3.69
CA ILE A 170 -5.30 5.09 2.51
C ILE A 170 -6.42 4.09 2.78
N GLN A 171 -6.41 3.45 3.94
CA GLN A 171 -7.34 2.38 4.29
C GLN A 171 -8.63 2.88 4.94
N GLY A 172 -8.59 4.09 5.50
CA GLY A 172 -9.61 4.60 6.39
C GLY A 172 -9.44 4.11 7.83
N ALA A 173 -10.46 4.36 8.65
CA ALA A 173 -10.45 3.95 10.04
C ALA A 173 -10.53 2.41 10.16
N PRO A 174 -9.66 1.78 10.98
CA PRO A 174 -9.75 0.35 11.22
C PRO A 174 -11.02 0.00 12.00
N SER A 175 -11.58 -1.16 11.71
CA SER A 175 -12.73 -1.73 12.43
C SER A 175 -12.42 -2.03 13.90
N GLN A 176 -11.16 -2.31 14.23
CA GLN A 176 -10.68 -2.49 15.59
C GLN A 176 -9.20 -2.12 15.67
N THR A 177 -8.77 -1.54 16.78
CA THR A 177 -7.35 -1.34 17.10
C THR A 177 -7.02 -2.04 18.42
N MET A 178 -6.02 -2.91 18.39
CA MET A 178 -5.45 -3.55 19.58
C MET A 178 -4.09 -2.93 19.87
N GLN A 179 -3.83 -2.57 21.12
CA GLN A 179 -2.57 -1.91 21.52
C GLN A 179 -1.87 -2.70 22.63
N TYR A 180 -0.58 -2.94 22.43
CA TYR A 180 0.28 -3.66 23.36
C TYR A 180 1.43 -2.74 23.77
N GLN A 181 1.18 -1.89 24.77
CA GLN A 181 2.10 -0.83 25.20
C GLN A 181 3.50 -1.37 25.56
N GLY A 182 3.59 -2.48 26.30
CA GLY A 182 4.86 -3.07 26.72
C GLY A 182 5.69 -3.66 25.58
N ALA A 183 5.07 -4.03 24.45
CA ALA A 183 5.73 -4.60 23.28
C ALA A 183 5.87 -3.59 22.12
N CYS A 184 5.50 -2.32 22.34
CA CYS A 184 5.43 -1.30 21.29
C CYS A 184 4.61 -1.68 20.05
N GLN A 185 3.69 -2.64 20.20
CA GLN A 185 2.96 -3.21 19.08
C GLN A 185 1.53 -2.69 19.02
N GLN A 186 1.04 -2.44 17.82
CA GLN A 186 -0.35 -2.11 17.54
C GLN A 186 -0.85 -2.98 16.38
N THR A 187 -2.07 -3.48 16.48
CA THR A 187 -2.73 -4.24 15.42
C THR A 187 -3.98 -3.50 14.97
N LEU A 188 -4.02 -3.10 13.70
CA LEU A 188 -5.18 -2.49 13.05
C LEU A 188 -5.95 -3.57 12.28
N ARG A 189 -7.22 -3.77 12.59
CA ARG A 189 -8.08 -4.74 11.88
C ARG A 189 -8.96 -4.07 10.85
N TYR A 190 -9.03 -4.67 9.67
CA TYR A 190 -9.94 -4.32 8.58
C TYR A 190 -10.68 -5.59 8.17
N GLY A 191 -11.80 -5.90 8.83
CA GLY A 191 -12.44 -7.22 8.68
C GLY A 191 -11.54 -8.32 9.27
N ASN A 192 -11.26 -9.36 8.48
CA ASN A 192 -10.35 -10.44 8.88
C ASN A 192 -8.87 -10.12 8.60
N SER A 193 -8.61 -9.08 7.78
CA SER A 193 -7.26 -8.62 7.52
C SER A 193 -6.70 -7.76 8.65
N ILE A 194 -5.39 -7.83 8.85
CA ILE A 194 -4.69 -7.13 9.92
C ILE A 194 -3.44 -6.44 9.40
N VAL A 195 -3.11 -5.30 10.02
CA VAL A 195 -1.83 -4.60 9.86
C VAL A 195 -1.20 -4.49 11.23
N GLU A 196 -0.01 -5.06 11.40
CA GLU A 196 0.76 -5.01 12.63
C GLU A 196 1.85 -3.95 12.53
N LEU A 197 1.83 -3.02 13.47
CA LEU A 197 2.79 -1.94 13.57
C LEU A 197 3.66 -2.12 14.80
N HIS A 198 4.92 -1.77 14.64
CA HIS A 198 5.87 -1.57 15.74
C HIS A 198 6.31 -0.12 15.73
N ASN A 199 6.16 0.57 16.87
CA ASN A 199 6.43 2.00 16.99
C ASN A 199 5.71 2.88 15.94
N GLY A 200 4.52 2.43 15.51
CA GLY A 200 3.71 3.16 14.52
C GLY A 200 4.18 3.01 13.08
N TYR A 201 5.01 2.00 12.79
CA TYR A 201 5.41 1.61 11.44
C TYR A 201 5.04 0.16 11.15
N VAL A 202 4.54 -0.12 9.95
CA VAL A 202 4.13 -1.46 9.54
C VAL A 202 5.32 -2.40 9.57
N LYS A 203 5.21 -3.50 10.32
CA LYS A 203 6.21 -4.58 10.32
C LYS A 203 5.68 -5.84 9.64
N GLN A 204 4.37 -6.08 9.72
CA GLN A 204 3.74 -7.24 9.09
C GLN A 204 2.27 -6.95 8.80
N TYR A 205 1.67 -7.75 7.94
CA TYR A 205 0.23 -7.76 7.71
C TYR A 205 -0.24 -9.18 7.36
N ASP A 206 -1.54 -9.40 7.47
CA ASP A 206 -2.22 -10.55 6.86
C ASP A 206 -3.45 -10.03 6.11
N ASN A 207 -3.66 -10.51 4.88
CA ASN A 207 -4.68 -10.00 3.96
C ASN A 207 -5.60 -11.11 3.42
N PRO A 208 -6.22 -11.94 4.28
CA PRO A 208 -7.08 -13.03 3.84
C PRO A 208 -8.31 -12.53 3.07
N ASP A 209 -8.80 -11.33 3.35
CA ASP A 209 -9.95 -10.74 2.66
C ASP A 209 -9.55 -10.03 1.34
N GLY A 210 -8.25 -9.86 1.06
CA GLY A 210 -7.78 -9.09 -0.10
C GLY A 210 -8.21 -7.62 -0.10
N ASN A 211 -8.59 -7.10 1.06
CA ASN A 211 -9.12 -5.75 1.23
C ASN A 211 -8.05 -4.71 1.57
N LEU A 212 -6.82 -5.14 1.88
CA LEU A 212 -5.75 -4.20 2.16
C LEU A 212 -5.15 -3.56 0.89
N GLN A 213 -4.93 -2.24 0.94
CA GLN A 213 -4.26 -1.45 -0.11
C GLN A 213 -2.74 -1.52 0.04
N VAL A 214 -2.17 -2.74 -0.06
CA VAL A 214 -0.76 -3.02 0.23
C VAL A 214 0.02 -3.51 -0.98
N LEU A 215 1.20 -2.95 -1.18
CA LEU A 215 2.21 -3.49 -2.08
C LEU A 215 3.34 -4.10 -1.24
N ALA A 216 3.43 -5.43 -1.22
CA ALA A 216 4.36 -6.16 -0.36
C ALA A 216 5.84 -5.91 -0.71
N ASP A 217 6.14 -5.86 -2.01
CA ASP A 217 7.50 -5.89 -2.57
C ASP A 217 7.89 -4.54 -3.21
N GLY A 218 7.66 -3.45 -2.48
CA GLY A 218 7.99 -2.09 -2.94
C GLY A 218 8.91 -1.34 -1.98
N ASP A 219 9.47 -0.23 -2.44
CA ASP A 219 10.20 0.71 -1.58
C ASP A 219 9.29 1.20 -0.45
N VAL A 220 9.90 1.62 0.67
CA VAL A 220 9.12 2.18 1.77
C VAL A 220 8.47 3.48 1.33
N VAL A 221 7.16 3.53 1.50
CA VAL A 221 6.37 4.74 1.35
C VAL A 221 5.92 5.21 2.73
N VAL A 222 6.15 6.46 3.05
CA VAL A 222 5.69 7.11 4.29
C VAL A 222 4.78 8.28 3.95
N SER A 223 4.10 8.81 4.96
CA SER A 223 3.18 9.94 4.84
C SER A 223 3.89 11.24 4.50
N VAL A 224 5.15 11.39 4.88
CA VAL A 224 5.94 12.59 4.53
C VAL A 224 6.49 12.52 3.12
N SER A 225 6.52 13.65 2.43
CA SER A 225 7.14 13.82 1.11
C SER A 225 8.25 14.88 1.14
N ALA A 226 8.96 14.99 0.03
CA ALA A 226 9.97 16.02 -0.20
C ALA A 226 9.91 16.52 -1.67
N PRO A 227 10.31 17.78 -1.92
CA PRO A 227 10.55 18.27 -3.27
C PRO A 227 11.61 17.44 -4.01
N GLN A 228 11.64 17.49 -5.34
CA GLN A 228 12.50 16.65 -6.19
C GLN A 228 14.01 16.76 -5.90
N ASP A 229 14.47 17.88 -5.33
CA ASP A 229 15.87 18.15 -4.99
C ASP A 229 16.22 17.84 -3.52
N HIS A 230 15.28 17.28 -2.76
CA HIS A 230 15.41 16.90 -1.35
C HIS A 230 15.04 15.44 -1.14
N TRP A 231 15.62 14.83 -0.11
CA TRP A 231 15.24 13.50 0.36
C TRP A 231 14.41 13.62 1.65
N THR A 232 13.75 12.53 2.03
CA THR A 232 12.90 12.47 3.24
C THR A 232 13.03 11.13 3.95
N LEU A 233 12.23 10.90 5.00
CA LEU A 233 12.13 9.58 5.62
C LEU A 233 11.66 8.53 4.60
N GLY A 234 12.19 7.31 4.68
CA GLY A 234 11.88 6.24 3.72
C GLY A 234 12.64 6.33 2.39
N SER A 235 13.29 7.46 2.06
CA SER A 235 14.19 7.55 0.90
C SER A 235 15.29 6.49 0.98
N THR A 236 15.73 5.99 -0.17
CA THR A 236 16.79 4.98 -0.23
C THR A 236 18.18 5.60 -0.02
N GLU A 237 19.16 4.79 0.37
CA GLU A 237 20.57 5.23 0.42
C GLU A 237 21.03 5.78 -0.94
N THR A 238 20.58 5.17 -2.04
CA THR A 238 20.84 5.65 -3.41
C THR A 238 20.29 7.05 -3.64
N ASP A 239 19.04 7.32 -3.22
CA ASP A 239 18.42 8.65 -3.37
C ASP A 239 19.20 9.70 -2.58
N VAL A 240 19.60 9.38 -1.35
CA VAL A 240 20.39 10.29 -0.51
C VAL A 240 21.73 10.55 -1.18
N LEU A 241 22.46 9.54 -1.65
CA LEU A 241 23.75 9.73 -2.32
C LEU A 241 23.62 10.54 -3.61
N GLN A 242 22.55 10.34 -4.38
CA GLN A 242 22.28 11.08 -5.61
C GLN A 242 21.99 12.56 -5.35
N LEU A 243 21.19 12.86 -4.32
CA LEU A 243 20.75 14.22 -4.01
C LEU A 243 21.76 15.00 -3.15
N GLN A 244 22.31 14.34 -2.14
CA GLN A 244 23.22 14.91 -1.13
C GLN A 244 24.68 14.89 -1.59
N GLY A 245 25.07 13.89 -2.38
CA GLY A 245 26.45 13.64 -2.79
C GLY A 245 27.22 12.73 -1.82
N THR A 246 28.55 12.69 -1.99
CA THR A 246 29.44 11.79 -1.25
C THR A 246 29.52 12.15 0.23
N PRO A 247 29.27 11.22 1.16
CA PRO A 247 29.42 11.45 2.59
C PRO A 247 30.88 11.63 2.98
N THR A 248 31.11 12.39 4.05
CA THR A 248 32.43 12.56 4.67
C THR A 248 32.89 11.32 5.42
N ARG A 249 31.96 10.53 5.95
CA ARG A 249 32.21 9.25 6.65
C ARG A 249 30.98 8.37 6.53
N GLN A 250 31.19 7.06 6.52
CA GLN A 250 30.14 6.05 6.58
C GLN A 250 30.49 5.04 7.67
N GLU A 251 29.48 4.66 8.47
CA GLU A 251 29.56 3.60 9.47
C GLU A 251 28.49 2.57 9.17
N GLN A 252 28.86 1.29 9.18
CA GLN A 252 27.95 0.20 8.86
C GLN A 252 27.95 -0.82 10.00
N TYR A 253 26.76 -1.12 10.52
CA TYR A 253 26.52 -2.10 11.57
C TYR A 253 25.74 -3.26 10.97
N THR A 254 26.45 -4.09 10.22
CA THR A 254 25.88 -5.18 9.39
C THR A 254 25.07 -6.20 10.18
N SER A 255 25.38 -6.44 11.45
CA SER A 255 24.63 -7.38 12.29
C SER A 255 23.18 -6.98 12.51
N ASN A 256 22.88 -5.68 12.38
CA ASN A 256 21.58 -5.10 12.74
C ASN A 256 20.92 -4.37 11.56
N GLY A 257 21.52 -4.39 10.36
CA GLY A 257 20.99 -3.73 9.17
C GLY A 257 21.05 -2.21 9.20
N PHE A 258 21.82 -1.61 10.10
CA PHE A 258 21.96 -0.14 10.20
C PHE A 258 23.18 0.39 9.46
N THR A 259 23.00 1.51 8.77
CA THR A 259 24.09 2.31 8.17
C THR A 259 23.92 3.75 8.61
N THR A 260 25.00 4.45 8.92
CA THR A 260 24.99 5.90 9.15
C THR A 260 25.92 6.59 8.17
N LEU A 261 25.39 7.55 7.42
CA LEU A 261 26.16 8.45 6.57
C LEU A 261 26.36 9.79 7.27
N TYR A 262 27.58 10.31 7.25
CA TYR A 262 27.94 11.57 7.89
C TYR A 262 28.32 12.61 6.85
N TYR A 263 27.84 13.84 7.04
CA TYR A 263 28.15 15.01 6.23
C TYR A 263 28.62 16.11 7.18
N GLY A 264 29.91 16.10 7.55
CA GLY A 264 30.39 16.95 8.63
C GLY A 264 29.85 16.47 9.98
N LYS A 265 29.13 17.35 10.69
CA LYS A 265 28.45 17.01 11.96
C LYS A 265 27.03 16.51 11.78
N SER A 266 26.46 16.68 10.58
CA SER A 266 25.16 16.12 10.25
C SER A 266 25.26 14.63 9.92
N SER A 267 24.19 13.88 10.16
CA SER A 267 24.13 12.44 9.89
C SER A 267 22.76 11.99 9.38
N VAL A 268 22.76 10.90 8.62
CA VAL A 268 21.57 10.22 8.12
C VAL A 268 21.65 8.76 8.54
N LEU A 269 20.63 8.26 9.23
CA LEU A 269 20.53 6.90 9.73
C LEU A 269 19.61 6.08 8.82
N PHE A 270 20.12 4.92 8.40
CA PHE A 270 19.42 3.97 7.57
C PHE A 270 19.16 2.67 8.34
N GLU A 271 18.01 2.06 8.11
CA GLU A 271 17.69 0.68 8.48
C GLU A 271 17.30 -0.04 7.19
N ASN A 272 17.98 -1.15 6.87
CA ASN A 272 17.74 -1.93 5.64
C ASN A 272 17.80 -1.08 4.35
N GLY A 273 18.71 -0.10 4.32
CA GLY A 273 18.93 0.76 3.15
C GLY A 273 17.98 1.94 2.99
N GLN A 274 17.11 2.20 3.97
CA GLN A 274 16.13 3.30 3.94
C GLN A 274 16.29 4.24 5.12
N VAL A 275 16.09 5.54 4.88
CA VAL A 275 16.23 6.59 5.90
C VAL A 275 15.16 6.42 7.00
N ILE A 276 15.60 6.22 8.24
CA ILE A 276 14.71 6.16 9.41
C ILE A 276 14.92 7.32 10.40
N GLY A 277 15.97 8.12 10.20
CA GLY A 277 16.29 9.24 11.06
C GLY A 277 17.46 10.06 10.52
N TYR A 278 17.64 11.25 11.06
CA TYR A 278 18.74 12.15 10.69
C TYR A 278 18.98 13.21 11.77
N LEU A 279 20.14 13.85 11.68
CA LEU A 279 20.53 15.05 12.42
C LEU A 279 21.13 16.07 11.44
N ASN A 280 20.53 17.25 11.32
CA ASN A 280 21.00 18.31 10.42
C ASN A 280 21.67 19.45 11.19
N SER A 281 22.69 19.15 12.01
CA SER A 281 23.32 20.16 12.88
C SER A 281 24.07 21.25 12.12
N ASP A 282 24.63 20.91 10.95
CA ASP A 282 25.37 21.86 10.10
C ASP A 282 24.47 22.55 9.07
N GLN A 283 23.16 22.28 9.07
CA GLN A 283 22.20 22.80 8.08
C GLN A 283 22.61 22.51 6.62
N ASN A 284 23.28 21.39 6.40
CA ASN A 284 23.83 21.00 5.11
C ASN A 284 23.08 19.83 4.46
N LEU A 285 22.17 19.18 5.19
CA LEU A 285 21.33 18.13 4.63
C LEU A 285 20.20 18.71 3.79
N LYS A 286 20.02 18.18 2.58
CA LYS A 286 18.88 18.44 1.68
C LYS A 286 17.67 17.61 2.09
N VAL A 287 17.27 17.73 3.35
CA VAL A 287 16.15 16.99 3.94
C VAL A 287 14.89 17.85 3.98
N SER A 288 13.75 17.25 3.65
CA SER A 288 12.44 17.89 3.80
C SER A 288 11.41 16.89 4.31
N ALA A 289 10.57 17.30 5.25
CA ALA A 289 9.50 16.46 5.80
C ALA A 289 8.15 17.18 5.64
N GLN A 290 7.59 17.12 4.43
CA GLN A 290 6.33 17.77 4.12
C GLN A 290 5.17 16.82 4.42
N PRO A 291 4.20 17.19 5.28
CA PRO A 291 3.02 16.36 5.49
C PRO A 291 2.14 16.36 4.22
N PRO A 292 1.27 15.35 4.03
CA PRO A 292 0.37 15.31 2.89
C PRO A 292 -0.48 16.58 2.79
N ALA A 293 -0.78 17.01 1.56
CA ALA A 293 -1.72 18.09 1.32
C ALA A 293 -3.09 17.76 1.92
N LEU A 294 -3.75 18.75 2.52
CA LEU A 294 -5.11 18.58 3.01
C LEU A 294 -6.09 18.42 1.85
N LEU A 295 -7.11 17.60 2.06
CA LEU A 295 -8.21 17.50 1.11
C LEU A 295 -9.01 18.81 1.06
N PRO A 296 -9.64 19.15 -0.09
CA PRO A 296 -10.48 20.33 -0.20
C PRO A 296 -11.55 20.37 0.90
N GLY A 297 -11.62 21.50 1.61
CA GLY A 297 -12.57 21.70 2.71
C GLY A 297 -12.08 21.27 4.10
N GLN A 298 -10.89 20.66 4.22
CA GLN A 298 -10.24 20.46 5.51
C GLN A 298 -9.37 21.66 5.89
N THR A 299 -9.44 22.06 7.15
CA THR A 299 -8.57 23.09 7.73
C THR A 299 -7.56 22.43 8.65
N ALA A 300 -6.29 22.85 8.53
CA ALA A 300 -5.25 22.43 9.46
C ALA A 300 -5.58 22.93 10.87
N ALA A 301 -5.39 22.08 11.88
CA ALA A 301 -5.34 22.57 13.25
C ALA A 301 -4.11 23.49 13.39
N GLU A 302 -4.31 24.66 14.01
CA GLU A 302 -3.23 25.60 14.29
C GLU A 302 -2.27 25.07 15.36
N PHE A 303 -2.80 24.25 16.27
CA PHE A 303 -2.06 23.63 17.37
C PHE A 303 -2.26 22.11 17.35
N TRP A 304 -1.22 21.38 17.74
CA TRP A 304 -1.29 19.95 18.03
C TRP A 304 -1.47 19.71 19.54
N THR A 305 -1.89 18.50 19.91
CA THR A 305 -2.16 18.13 21.32
C THR A 305 -1.56 16.75 21.64
N MET A 306 -1.65 16.32 22.90
CA MET A 306 -1.31 14.96 23.27
C MET A 306 -2.16 13.95 22.49
N GLY A 307 -1.52 12.93 21.91
CA GLY A 307 -2.16 11.97 21.03
C GLY A 307 -2.28 12.43 19.56
N SER A 308 -1.83 13.64 19.21
CA SER A 308 -1.73 14.05 17.80
C SER A 308 -0.77 13.16 17.01
N SER A 309 -0.96 13.10 15.71
CA SER A 309 -0.12 12.34 14.79
C SER A 309 1.14 13.09 14.36
N ARG A 310 2.06 12.41 13.66
CA ARG A 310 3.26 13.05 13.09
C ARG A 310 2.88 14.13 12.09
N THR A 311 1.92 13.81 11.22
CA THR A 311 1.46 14.73 10.18
C THR A 311 0.73 15.94 10.76
N GLU A 312 0.01 15.79 11.87
CA GLU A 312 -0.59 16.92 12.59
C GLU A 312 0.47 17.84 13.20
N VAL A 313 1.49 17.29 13.85
CA VAL A 313 2.62 18.06 14.40
C VAL A 313 3.35 18.81 13.29
N LEU A 314 3.79 18.11 12.23
CA LEU A 314 4.50 18.75 11.11
C LEU A 314 3.67 19.86 10.44
N ARG A 315 2.36 19.66 10.32
CA ARG A 315 1.47 20.64 9.69
C ARG A 315 1.26 21.87 10.56
N ALA A 316 1.06 21.69 11.86
CA ALA A 316 0.93 22.80 12.79
C ALA A 316 2.25 23.59 12.86
N GLU A 317 3.37 22.91 13.11
CA GLU A 317 4.70 23.52 13.19
C GLU A 317 5.10 24.22 11.88
N GLY A 318 4.77 23.64 10.73
CA GLY A 318 5.01 24.23 9.42
C GLY A 318 6.49 24.30 9.02
N GLN A 319 7.32 23.48 9.65
CA GLN A 319 8.78 23.42 9.44
C GLN A 319 9.27 21.97 9.46
N THR A 320 10.34 21.70 8.71
CA THR A 320 11.07 20.43 8.78
C THR A 320 11.85 20.36 10.09
N PRO A 321 11.76 19.26 10.87
CA PRO A 321 12.59 19.08 12.05
C PRO A 321 14.09 19.17 11.74
N VAL A 322 14.88 19.72 12.66
CA VAL A 322 16.36 19.69 12.54
C VAL A 322 16.93 18.32 12.83
N ALA A 323 16.20 17.47 13.55
CA ALA A 323 16.53 16.06 13.70
C ALA A 323 15.27 15.20 13.89
N ILE A 324 15.33 13.97 13.40
CA ILE A 324 14.37 12.92 13.70
C ILE A 324 15.17 11.74 14.20
N SER A 325 14.89 11.30 15.43
CA SER A 325 15.51 10.11 16.02
C SER A 325 14.45 9.07 16.28
N ARG A 326 14.73 7.81 15.93
CA ARG A 326 13.83 6.68 16.12
C ARG A 326 14.58 5.56 16.83
N ASN A 327 14.00 5.07 17.91
CA ASN A 327 14.48 3.91 18.65
C ASN A 327 13.30 2.96 18.90
N ASP A 328 13.21 1.95 18.04
CA ASP A 328 12.17 0.94 18.11
C ASP A 328 12.26 0.10 19.41
N ASN A 329 13.46 -0.09 19.98
CA ASN A 329 13.64 -0.86 21.22
C ASN A 329 13.04 -0.14 22.44
N SER A 330 13.16 1.19 22.51
CA SER A 330 12.57 1.99 23.59
C SER A 330 11.14 2.47 23.26
N CYS A 331 10.62 2.07 22.10
CA CYS A 331 9.33 2.51 21.57
C CYS A 331 9.24 4.04 21.51
N GLU A 332 10.29 4.69 21.04
CA GLU A 332 10.39 6.14 21.06
C GLU A 332 10.80 6.67 19.70
N GLU A 333 10.18 7.78 19.33
CA GLU A 333 10.65 8.62 18.25
C GLU A 333 10.58 10.07 18.72
N VAL A 334 11.55 10.88 18.34
CA VAL A 334 11.63 12.28 18.75
C VAL A 334 11.88 13.16 17.53
N PHE A 335 11.00 14.13 17.33
CA PHE A 335 11.22 15.22 16.39
C PHE A 335 11.83 16.38 17.17
N HIS A 336 12.99 16.84 16.72
CA HIS A 336 13.67 18.01 17.28
C HIS A 336 13.48 19.20 16.36
N PHE A 337 12.96 20.28 16.92
CA PHE A 337 12.90 21.61 16.34
C PHE A 337 13.94 22.49 17.04
N SER A 338 14.19 23.69 16.51
CA SER A 338 15.22 24.59 17.04
C SER A 338 15.07 24.85 18.55
N ASP A 339 13.84 25.00 19.05
CA ASP A 339 13.53 25.36 20.44
C ASP A 339 12.61 24.35 21.15
N GLY A 340 12.46 23.14 20.61
CA GLY A 340 11.62 22.14 21.25
C GLY A 340 11.78 20.75 20.70
N GLU A 341 11.24 19.78 21.43
CA GLU A 341 11.19 18.40 20.97
C GLU A 341 9.80 17.82 21.23
N VAL A 342 9.36 16.94 20.32
CA VAL A 342 8.08 16.24 20.41
C VAL A 342 8.37 14.75 20.40
N THR A 343 7.92 14.05 21.44
CA THR A 343 8.13 12.61 21.64
C THR A 343 6.90 11.83 21.24
N PHE A 344 7.10 10.84 20.38
CA PHE A 344 6.09 9.94 19.88
C PHE A 344 6.30 8.53 20.41
N ARG A 345 5.19 7.85 20.70
CA ARG A 345 5.15 6.40 20.87
C ARG A 345 4.05 5.87 19.99
N GLN A 346 4.34 4.80 19.24
CA GLN A 346 3.37 4.22 18.30
C GLN A 346 2.83 5.24 17.25
N GLY A 347 3.62 6.28 16.95
CA GLY A 347 3.25 7.35 16.04
C GLY A 347 2.32 8.42 16.58
N LEU A 348 2.06 8.45 17.88
CA LEU A 348 1.22 9.44 18.54
C LEU A 348 2.03 10.22 19.57
N VAL A 349 1.74 11.52 19.69
CA VAL A 349 2.40 12.40 20.67
C VAL A 349 2.14 11.89 22.09
N THR A 350 3.23 11.67 22.84
CA THR A 350 3.20 11.21 24.24
C THR A 350 3.96 12.13 25.20
N GLY A 351 4.70 13.09 24.67
CA GLY A 351 5.42 14.06 25.45
C GLY A 351 6.00 15.14 24.56
N TYR A 352 6.43 16.23 25.18
CA TYR A 352 7.14 17.31 24.50
C TYR A 352 7.97 18.12 25.49
N ARG A 353 8.94 18.85 24.94
CA ARG A 353 9.68 19.89 25.66
C ARG A 353 9.56 21.18 24.86
N ASN A 354 8.81 22.14 25.39
CA ASN A 354 8.59 23.42 24.73
C ASN A 354 9.47 24.51 25.37
N ARG A 355 10.74 24.59 24.99
CA ARG A 355 11.63 25.62 25.54
C ARG A 355 11.24 26.97 24.92
N GLY A 356 10.93 27.95 25.75
CA GLY A 356 10.58 29.30 25.26
C GLY A 356 9.21 29.42 24.58
N GLY A 357 8.36 28.39 24.58
CA GLY A 357 7.00 28.48 24.03
C GLY A 357 6.91 28.46 22.50
N ALA A 358 7.96 28.00 21.81
CA ALA A 358 8.05 28.00 20.35
C ALA A 358 7.19 26.92 19.66
N LEU A 359 6.91 25.80 20.35
CA LEU A 359 6.05 24.75 19.80
C LEU A 359 4.59 25.19 19.79
N LYS A 360 3.87 24.89 18.71
CA LYS A 360 2.43 25.12 18.55
C LYS A 360 1.62 24.00 19.20
N VAL A 361 1.80 23.84 20.51
CA VAL A 361 1.08 22.88 21.35
C VAL A 361 -0.04 23.55 22.15
N ARG A 362 -1.14 22.82 22.37
CA ARG A 362 -2.23 23.25 23.25
C ARG A 362 -2.59 22.23 24.32
#